data_AF-A0A258BM48-F1
#
_entry.id   AF-A0A258BM48-F1
#
_cell.length_a   1.000
_cell.length_b   1.000
_cell.length_c   1.000
_cell.angle_alpha   90.00
_cell.angle_beta   90.00
_cell.angle_gamma   90.00
#
_symmetry.space_group_name_H-M   'P 1'
#
loop_
_entity.id
_entity.type
_entity.pdbx_description
1 polymer ?
#
loop_
_entity_poly.entity_id
_entity_poly.type
_entity_poly.pdbx_seq_one_letter_code
_entity_poly.pdbx_strand_id
1 'polypeptide(L)'
;DVDSTELDFNLAGSLTAREDVKKANPVLLEPVMHVEVTTPEEFMGDIIGDLNGRRGRIDAMEDLMGGAKLIRAFVPLANMFGYTGDLRSMSQGRAASTMELAQYEEVPPNVAQEIIEKRSK
;
A
#
# COMPACT_ATOMS: atom_id res chain seq x y z
N ASP A 1 14.30 -47.20 20.06
CA ASP A 1 14.14 -45.79 20.40
C ASP A 1 13.44 -45.06 19.26
N VAL A 2 12.74 -43.97 19.58
CA VAL A 2 11.97 -43.18 18.62
C VAL A 2 12.92 -42.12 18.06
N ASP A 3 13.43 -42.34 16.85
CA ASP A 3 14.47 -41.52 16.21
C ASP A 3 13.99 -40.15 15.70
N SER A 4 12.79 -39.72 16.08
CA SER A 4 12.21 -38.45 15.62
C SER A 4 11.87 -37.57 16.80
N THR A 5 12.50 -36.40 16.81
CA THR A 5 12.29 -35.33 17.77
C THR A 5 11.44 -34.22 17.17
N GLU A 6 10.88 -33.35 18.00
CA GLU A 6 10.17 -32.15 17.54
C GLU A 6 11.04 -31.27 16.61
N LEU A 7 12.35 -31.22 16.87
CA LEU A 7 13.31 -30.52 16.02
C LEU A 7 13.41 -31.13 14.63
N ASP A 8 13.37 -32.46 14.51
CA ASP A 8 13.43 -33.15 13.22
C ASP A 8 12.20 -32.84 12.37
N PHE A 9 11.01 -32.78 12.99
CA PHE A 9 9.77 -32.40 12.30
C PHE A 9 9.75 -30.92 11.90
N ASN A 10 10.21 -30.02 12.77
CA ASN A 10 10.32 -28.60 12.45
C ASN A 10 11.30 -28.36 11.29
N LEU A 11 12.45 -29.04 11.30
CA LEU A 11 13.43 -28.95 10.24
C LEU A 11 12.87 -29.49 8.92
N ALA A 12 12.26 -30.68 8.94
CA ALA A 12 11.63 -31.28 7.76
C ALA A 12 10.54 -30.36 7.16
N GLY A 13 9.70 -29.76 8.00
CA GLY A 13 8.70 -28.79 7.58
C GLY A 13 9.32 -27.55 6.92
N SER A 14 10.38 -26.99 7.52
CA SER A 14 11.06 -25.81 6.98
C SER A 14 11.70 -26.06 5.60
N LEU A 15 12.30 -27.23 5.41
CA LEU A 15 12.95 -27.62 4.16
C LEU A 15 11.92 -27.79 3.05
N THR A 16 10.86 -28.53 3.34
CA THR A 16 9.77 -28.80 2.39
C THR A 16 9.06 -27.49 2.00
N ALA A 17 8.73 -26.63 2.97
CA ALA A 17 8.12 -25.34 2.70
C ALA A 17 8.99 -24.46 1.78
N ARG A 18 10.31 -24.42 2.01
CA ARG A 18 11.23 -23.62 1.19
C ARG A 18 11.31 -24.12 -0.26
N GLU A 19 11.25 -25.43 -0.47
CA GLU A 19 11.30 -26.00 -1.82
C GLU A 19 9.98 -25.84 -2.56
N ASP A 20 8.87 -26.08 -1.89
CA ASP A 20 7.56 -26.08 -2.55
C ASP A 20 7.02 -24.67 -2.77
N VAL A 21 7.31 -23.71 -1.89
CA VAL A 21 6.97 -22.29 -2.13
C VAL A 21 7.59 -21.78 -3.43
N LYS A 22 8.81 -22.20 -3.77
CA LYS A 22 9.46 -21.81 -5.04
C LYS A 22 8.75 -22.37 -6.27
N LYS A 23 8.14 -23.55 -6.14
CA LYS A 23 7.38 -24.20 -7.23
C LYS A 23 5.96 -23.62 -7.36
N ALA A 24 5.46 -22.96 -6.32
CA ALA A 24 4.10 -22.44 -6.23
C ALA A 24 3.90 -21.05 -6.87
N ASN A 25 4.90 -20.51 -7.58
CA ASN A 25 4.87 -19.17 -8.18
C ASN A 25 4.51 -18.07 -7.16
N PRO A 26 5.36 -17.84 -6.14
CA PRO A 26 5.06 -16.89 -5.08
C PRO A 26 5.04 -15.46 -5.62
N VAL A 27 4.06 -14.67 -5.17
CA VAL A 27 3.92 -13.26 -5.52
C VAL A 27 4.22 -12.36 -4.32
N LEU A 28 4.72 -11.16 -4.58
CA LEU A 28 4.89 -10.15 -3.54
C LEU A 28 3.55 -9.44 -3.31
N LEU A 29 3.22 -9.21 -2.05
CA LEU A 29 2.06 -8.44 -1.65
C LEU A 29 2.51 -7.10 -1.03
N GLU A 30 1.78 -6.04 -1.33
CA GLU A 30 1.92 -4.73 -0.67
C GLU A 30 0.64 -4.33 0.06
N PRO A 31 0.75 -3.64 1.21
CA PRO A 31 -0.41 -3.10 1.91
C PRO A 31 -0.94 -1.88 1.16
N VAL A 32 -2.24 -1.90 0.87
CA VAL A 32 -2.99 -0.81 0.25
C VAL A 32 -3.84 -0.13 1.32
N MET A 33 -3.73 1.19 1.38
CA MET A 33 -4.41 2.03 2.35
C MET A 33 -5.69 2.58 1.75
N HIS A 34 -6.79 2.51 2.50
CA HIS A 34 -7.95 3.36 2.24
C HIS A 34 -7.63 4.74 2.80
N VAL A 35 -7.61 5.75 1.93
CA VAL A 35 -7.25 7.13 2.24
C VAL A 35 -8.47 8.00 2.03
N GLU A 36 -8.82 8.78 3.05
CA GLU A 36 -9.83 9.81 2.95
C GLU A 36 -9.16 11.18 3.03
N VAL A 37 -9.45 12.07 2.08
CA VAL A 37 -8.93 13.42 2.05
C VAL A 37 -10.08 14.40 2.03
N THR A 38 -10.11 15.29 3.01
CA THR A 38 -11.04 16.42 3.04
C THR A 38 -10.31 17.68 2.63
N THR A 39 -10.81 18.37 1.60
CA THR A 39 -10.15 19.56 1.04
C THR A 39 -11.16 20.55 0.46
N PRO A 40 -10.89 21.87 0.45
CA PRO A 40 -11.63 22.82 -0.37
C PRO A 40 -11.58 22.45 -1.87
N GLU A 41 -12.64 22.76 -2.62
CA GLU A 41 -12.78 22.45 -4.06
C GLU A 41 -11.64 23.02 -4.91
N GLU A 42 -11.11 24.18 -4.56
CA GLU A 42 -10.02 24.86 -5.28
C GLU A 42 -8.71 24.05 -5.34
N PHE A 43 -8.46 23.13 -4.39
CA PHE A 43 -7.26 22.28 -4.35
C PHE A 43 -7.53 20.84 -4.78
N MET A 44 -8.77 20.51 -5.12
CA MET A 44 -9.19 19.15 -5.44
C MET A 44 -8.39 18.55 -6.61
N GLY A 45 -8.16 19.34 -7.66
CA GLY A 45 -7.43 18.90 -8.84
C GLY A 45 -6.00 18.46 -8.54
N ASP A 46 -5.27 19.28 -7.77
CA ASP A 46 -3.87 18.99 -7.40
C ASP A 46 -3.77 17.73 -6.52
N ILE A 47 -4.69 17.59 -5.55
CA ILE A 47 -4.72 16.42 -4.65
C ILE A 47 -5.02 15.13 -5.42
N ILE A 48 -5.95 15.17 -6.36
CA ILE A 48 -6.25 14.00 -7.22
C ILE A 48 -5.05 13.68 -8.11
N GLY A 49 -4.38 14.70 -8.65
CA GLY A 49 -3.16 14.54 -9.43
C GLY A 49 -2.07 13.80 -8.65
N ASP A 50 -1.81 14.23 -7.41
CA ASP A 50 -0.81 13.61 -6.54
C ASP A 50 -1.21 12.18 -6.14
N LEU A 51 -2.47 11.93 -5.76
CA LEU A 51 -2.96 10.58 -5.45
C LEU A 51 -2.77 9.62 -6.63
N ASN A 52 -3.11 10.04 -7.86
CA ASN A 52 -2.86 9.23 -9.06
C ASN A 52 -1.37 9.00 -9.31
N GLY A 53 -0.53 10.04 -9.13
CA GLY A 53 0.93 9.93 -9.23
C GLY A 53 1.52 8.92 -8.24
N ARG A 54 0.86 8.73 -7.09
CA ARG A 54 1.21 7.74 -6.07
C ARG A 54 0.69 6.33 -6.34
N ARG A 55 0.26 6.01 -7.56
CA ARG A 55 -0.45 4.76 -7.91
C ARG A 55 -1.76 4.59 -7.13
N GLY A 56 -2.36 5.70 -6.72
CA GLY A 56 -3.67 5.70 -6.08
C GLY A 56 -4.80 5.51 -7.07
N ARG A 57 -5.84 4.81 -6.65
CA ARG A 57 -7.12 4.70 -7.38
C ARG A 57 -8.18 5.47 -6.60
N ILE A 58 -8.76 6.50 -7.22
CA ILE A 58 -9.91 7.20 -6.65
C ILE A 58 -11.13 6.27 -6.69
N ASP A 59 -11.79 6.12 -5.55
CA ASP A 59 -12.99 5.30 -5.39
C ASP A 59 -14.24 6.16 -5.46
N ALA A 60 -14.27 7.23 -4.68
CA ALA A 60 -15.43 8.12 -4.60
C ALA A 60 -15.01 9.56 -4.32
N MET A 61 -15.91 10.47 -4.67
CA MET A 61 -15.83 11.88 -4.35
C MET A 61 -17.20 12.38 -3.90
N GLU A 62 -17.25 13.04 -2.75
CA GLU A 62 -18.49 13.53 -2.15
C GLU A 62 -18.37 15.01 -1.81
N ASP A 63 -19.49 15.72 -1.94
CA ASP A 63 -19.61 17.12 -1.52
C ASP A 63 -19.97 17.18 -0.04
N LEU A 64 -19.17 17.89 0.75
CA LEU A 64 -19.43 18.16 2.16
C LEU A 64 -20.03 19.56 2.34
N MET A 65 -20.65 19.78 3.50
CA MET A 65 -21.17 21.11 3.87
C MET A 65 -20.05 22.16 3.87
N GLY A 66 -20.36 23.36 3.40
CA GLY A 66 -19.41 24.48 3.40
C GLY A 66 -18.42 24.49 2.24
N GLY A 67 -18.67 23.73 1.16
CA GLY A 67 -17.83 23.74 -0.05
C GLY A 67 -16.55 22.92 0.05
N ALA A 68 -16.44 22.06 1.07
CA ALA A 68 -15.40 21.05 1.16
C ALA A 68 -15.77 19.82 0.31
N LYS A 69 -14.76 19.12 -0.18
CA LYS A 69 -14.86 17.84 -0.89
C LYS A 69 -14.22 16.75 -0.03
N LEU A 70 -14.85 15.58 0.00
CA LEU A 70 -14.27 14.35 0.52
C LEU A 70 -13.84 13.48 -0.67
N ILE A 71 -12.59 13.06 -0.69
CA ILE A 71 -12.03 12.17 -1.71
C ILE A 71 -11.65 10.87 -1.01
N ARG A 72 -12.19 9.75 -1.49
CA ARG A 72 -11.80 8.40 -1.06
C ARG A 72 -10.94 7.75 -2.12
N ALA A 73 -9.82 7.17 -1.71
CA ALA A 73 -8.88 6.53 -2.62
C ALA A 73 -8.21 5.31 -1.97
N PHE A 74 -7.75 4.38 -2.81
CA PHE A 74 -6.89 3.28 -2.41
C PHE A 74 -5.47 3.55 -2.90
N VAL A 75 -4.51 3.61 -1.98
CA VAL A 75 -3.11 3.96 -2.32
C VAL A 75 -2.13 2.99 -1.65
N PRO A 76 -1.14 2.44 -2.38
CA PRO A 76 -0.09 1.64 -1.77
C PRO A 76 0.66 2.40 -0.68
N LEU A 77 0.80 1.82 0.51
CA LEU A 77 1.45 2.50 1.65
C LEU A 77 2.88 2.94 1.35
N ALA A 78 3.61 2.17 0.54
CA ALA A 78 4.96 2.50 0.11
C ALA A 78 5.07 3.88 -0.57
N ASN A 79 3.98 4.35 -1.19
CA ASN A 79 3.91 5.62 -1.90
C ASN A 79 3.31 6.77 -1.06
N MET A 80 2.92 6.49 0.19
CA MET A 80 2.31 7.50 1.10
C MET A 80 3.33 8.16 2.04
N PHE A 81 4.60 7.78 1.99
CA PHE A 81 5.64 8.41 2.80
C PHE A 81 5.78 9.90 2.42
N GLY A 82 5.74 10.78 3.42
CA GLY A 82 5.78 12.23 3.22
C GLY A 82 4.44 12.88 2.84
N TYR A 83 3.38 12.10 2.63
CA TYR A 83 2.09 12.61 2.10
C TYR A 83 1.49 13.76 2.92
N THR A 84 1.57 13.73 4.25
CA THR A 84 1.08 14.83 5.10
C THR A 84 1.76 16.17 4.79
N GLY A 85 3.05 16.17 4.47
CA GLY A 85 3.81 17.38 4.12
C GLY A 85 3.44 17.90 2.73
N ASP A 86 3.30 16.99 1.77
CA ASP A 86 2.92 17.30 0.39
C ASP A 86 1.48 17.84 0.33
N LEU A 87 0.55 17.17 1.03
CA LEU A 87 -0.84 17.60 1.16
C LEU A 87 -0.95 19.00 1.77
N ARG A 88 -0.16 19.28 2.82
CA ARG A 88 -0.13 20.62 3.43
C ARG A 88 0.35 21.67 2.43
N SER A 89 1.35 21.35 1.62
CA SER A 89 1.91 22.27 0.62
C SER A 89 0.91 22.56 -0.50
N MET A 90 0.25 21.52 -1.04
CA MET A 90 -0.76 21.66 -2.10
C MET A 90 -2.00 22.41 -1.64
N SER A 91 -2.45 22.18 -0.40
CA SER A 91 -3.68 22.76 0.13
C SER A 91 -3.48 24.05 0.93
N GLN A 92 -2.25 24.58 0.98
CA GLN A 92 -1.89 25.69 1.88
C GLN A 92 -2.26 25.42 3.35
N GLY A 93 -2.23 24.15 3.75
CA GLY A 93 -2.61 23.67 5.08
C GLY A 93 -4.11 23.59 5.36
N ARG A 94 -4.96 23.65 4.33
CA ARG A 94 -6.43 23.59 4.45
C ARG A 94 -7.04 22.22 4.19
N ALA A 95 -6.24 21.23 3.79
CA ALA A 95 -6.69 19.85 3.66
C ALA A 95 -6.26 18.98 4.84
N ALA A 96 -7.03 17.93 5.10
CA ALA A 96 -6.74 16.91 6.08
C ALA A 96 -6.90 15.52 5.45
N SER A 97 -6.08 14.56 5.90
CA SER A 97 -6.16 13.18 5.44
C SER A 97 -6.16 12.20 6.59
N THR A 98 -6.93 11.13 6.45
CA THR A 98 -6.85 9.93 7.28
C THR A 98 -6.53 8.73 6.38
N MET A 99 -5.88 7.71 6.95
CA MET A 99 -5.64 6.48 6.21
C MET A 99 -5.71 5.27 7.14
N GLU A 100 -6.27 4.17 6.63
CA GLU A 100 -6.36 2.89 7.32
C GLU A 100 -6.00 1.74 6.36
N LEU A 101 -5.52 0.62 6.90
CA LEU A 101 -5.21 -0.55 6.08
C LEU A 101 -6.52 -1.11 5.51
N ALA A 102 -6.62 -1.17 4.19
CA ALA A 102 -7.76 -1.79 3.52
C ALA A 102 -7.50 -3.28 3.30
N GLN A 103 -6.42 -3.59 2.57
CA GLN A 103 -6.08 -4.96 2.19
C GLN A 103 -4.63 -5.07 1.72
N TYR A 104 -4.18 -6.30 1.49
CA TYR A 104 -2.95 -6.58 0.76
C TYR A 104 -3.30 -6.90 -0.69
N GLU A 105 -2.58 -6.28 -1.63
CA GLU A 105 -2.73 -6.52 -3.06
C GLU A 105 -1.40 -7.01 -3.66
N GLU A 106 -1.47 -7.68 -4.81
CA GLU A 106 -0.29 -8.10 -5.55
C GLU A 106 0.50 -6.88 -6.05
N VAL A 107 1.80 -6.87 -5.75
CA VAL A 107 2.70 -5.82 -6.21
C VAL A 107 2.82 -5.90 -7.73
N PRO A 108 2.65 -4.79 -8.46
CA PRO A 108 2.84 -4.77 -9.90
C PRO A 108 4.20 -5.36 -10.31
N PRO A 109 4.27 -6.17 -11.38
CA PRO A 109 5.48 -6.94 -11.72
C PRO A 109 6.76 -6.10 -11.84
N ASN A 110 6.64 -4.88 -12.36
CA ASN A 110 7.76 -3.93 -12.48
C ASN A 110 8.32 -3.50 -11.10
N VAL A 111 7.43 -3.22 -10.14
CA VAL A 111 7.83 -2.81 -8.78
C VAL A 111 8.34 -4.02 -8.00
N ALA A 112 7.72 -5.19 -8.18
CA ALA A 112 8.15 -6.43 -7.53
C ALA A 112 9.59 -6.80 -7.91
N GLN A 113 9.93 -6.70 -9.20
CA GLN A 113 11.27 -6.96 -9.70
C GLN A 113 12.33 -6.04 -9.07
N GLU A 114 12.06 -4.74 -8.99
CA GLU A 114 12.96 -3.78 -8.33
C GLU A 114 13.21 -4.11 -6.85
N ILE A 115 12.16 -4.53 -6.13
CA ILE A 115 12.26 -4.91 -4.71
C ILE A 115 13.13 -6.17 -4.55
N ILE A 116 12.91 -7.17 -5.40
CA ILE A 116 13.68 -8.43 -5.40
C ILE A 116 15.17 -8.15 -5.67
N GLU A 117 15.47 -7.30 -6.66
CA GLU A 117 16.84 -6.93 -7.00
C GLU A 117 17.55 -6.17 -5.86
N LYS A 118 16.85 -5.25 -5.19
CA LYS A 118 17.41 -4.51 -4.05
C LYS A 118 17.72 -5.40 -2.85
N ARG A 119 16.95 -6.46 -2.61
CA ARG A 119 17.15 -7.39 -1.48
C ARG A 119 18.07 -8.56 -1.78
N SER A 120 18.36 -8.82 -3.06
CA SER A 120 19.28 -9.88 -3.48
C SER A 120 20.75 -9.42 -3.50
N LYS A 121 21.00 -8.12 -3.31
CA LYS A 121 22.32 -7.57 -2.98
C LYS A 121 22.54 -7.57 -1.48
#